data_AF-A0A6A4I322-F1
#
_entry.id   AF-A0A6A4I322-F1
#
_cell.length_a   1.000
_cell.length_b   1.000
_cell.length_c   1.000
_cell.angle_alpha   90.00
_cell.angle_beta   90.00
_cell.angle_gamma   90.00
#
_symmetry.space_group_name_H-M   'P 1'
#
loop_
_entity.id
_entity.type
_entity.pdbx_description
1 polymer ?
#
loop_
_entity_poly.entity_id
_entity_poly.type
_entity_poly.pdbx_seq_one_letter_code
_entity_poly.pdbx_strand_id
1 'polypeptide(L)'
;DPVAEFIAREERRNDLRIQEEEEKKKGPKREEWMLVPPSKGDLLANLDPTKLTKPRQFARSTPASSSNSKSSSSAGNLWTETPAERQQRLADEVMGKKRPATRVAADLEDDTETKRRKLVDEDTRKGVQEHTRKVRGAALVDVHIAKEKGAAKEDGEDLGIWDHGRDMALSGRLMDDSKRNNMIREARSLGDRFGSGSGG
;
A
#
# COMPACT_ATOMS: atom_id res chain seq x y z
N ASP A 1 45.88 -40.45 -23.12
CA ASP A 1 46.92 -40.20 -22.10
C ASP A 1 46.24 -39.51 -20.92
N PRO A 2 46.12 -40.16 -19.76
CA PRO A 2 45.32 -39.65 -18.63
C PRO A 2 45.83 -38.31 -18.06
N VAL A 3 47.11 -37.99 -18.26
CA VAL A 3 47.70 -36.71 -17.81
C VAL A 3 47.22 -35.55 -18.67
N ALA A 4 47.12 -35.75 -19.99
CA ALA A 4 46.63 -34.73 -20.92
C ALA A 4 45.14 -34.39 -20.66
N GLU A 5 44.32 -35.39 -20.32
CA GLU A 5 42.92 -35.16 -19.95
C GLU A 5 42.75 -34.40 -18.63
N PHE A 6 43.66 -34.60 -17.68
CA PHE A 6 43.68 -33.88 -16.41
C PHE A 6 44.05 -32.42 -16.60
N ILE A 7 45.09 -32.14 -17.39
CA ILE A 7 45.53 -30.77 -17.73
C ILE A 7 44.40 -30.03 -18.47
N ALA A 8 43.78 -30.65 -19.48
CA ALA A 8 42.66 -30.05 -20.21
C ALA A 8 41.41 -29.81 -19.34
N ARG A 9 41.24 -30.59 -18.27
CA ARG A 9 40.16 -30.39 -17.29
C ARG A 9 40.48 -29.23 -16.33
N GLU A 10 41.75 -29.08 -15.94
CA GLU A 10 42.19 -27.99 -15.09
C GLU A 10 42.17 -26.65 -15.83
N GLU A 11 42.64 -26.61 -17.09
CA GLU A 11 42.60 -25.43 -17.95
C GLU A 11 41.17 -24.90 -18.10
N ARG A 12 40.20 -25.78 -18.41
CA ARG A 12 38.78 -25.40 -18.48
C ARG A 12 38.26 -24.82 -17.17
N ARG A 13 38.75 -25.31 -16.03
CA ARG A 13 38.37 -24.79 -14.70
C ARG A 13 38.98 -23.42 -14.42
N ASN A 14 40.20 -23.17 -14.88
CA ASN A 14 40.84 -21.88 -14.79
C ASN A 14 40.16 -20.84 -15.70
N ASP A 15 39.80 -21.21 -16.92
CA ASP A 15 39.08 -20.34 -17.86
C ASP A 15 37.72 -19.90 -17.29
N LEU A 16 36.97 -20.82 -16.69
CA LEU A 16 35.71 -20.49 -16.00
C LEU A 16 35.93 -19.52 -14.84
N ARG A 17 37.01 -19.70 -14.07
CA ARG A 17 37.33 -18.79 -12.95
C ARG A 17 37.68 -17.39 -13.45
N ILE A 18 38.41 -17.29 -14.55
CA ILE A 18 38.74 -16.01 -15.19
C ILE A 18 37.45 -15.34 -15.70
N GLN A 19 36.54 -16.09 -16.34
CA GLN A 19 35.25 -15.57 -16.78
C GLN A 19 34.41 -15.06 -15.61
N GLU A 20 34.34 -15.79 -14.49
CA GLU A 20 33.65 -15.32 -13.28
C GLU A 20 34.29 -14.06 -12.70
N GLU A 21 35.61 -13.95 -12.71
CA GLU A 21 36.32 -12.74 -12.26
C GLU A 21 36.06 -11.55 -13.20
N GLU A 22 35.95 -11.77 -14.50
CA GLU A 22 35.58 -10.76 -15.49
C GLU A 22 34.12 -10.33 -15.36
N GLU A 23 33.20 -11.25 -15.07
CA GLU A 23 31.80 -10.95 -14.77
C GLU A 23 31.64 -10.17 -13.48
N LYS A 24 32.40 -10.52 -12.43
CA LYS A 24 32.44 -9.75 -11.17
C LYS A 24 33.04 -8.35 -11.36
N LYS A 25 34.03 -8.20 -12.26
CA LYS A 25 34.62 -6.88 -12.61
C LYS A 25 33.67 -6.04 -13.48
N LYS A 26 32.76 -6.64 -14.25
CA LYS A 26 31.67 -5.96 -14.94
C LYS A 26 30.59 -5.59 -13.92
N GLY A 27 30.87 -4.56 -13.10
CA GLY A 27 29.88 -3.98 -12.18
C GLY A 27 28.57 -3.56 -12.88
N PRO A 28 27.52 -3.19 -12.12
CA PRO A 28 26.20 -2.91 -12.68
C PRO A 28 26.28 -1.78 -13.72
N LYS A 29 26.18 -2.14 -15.00
CA LYS A 29 26.10 -1.18 -16.11
C LYS A 29 24.65 -0.76 -16.28
N ARG A 30 24.44 0.54 -16.48
CA ARG A 30 23.12 1.09 -16.82
C ARG A 30 22.74 0.61 -18.21
N GLU A 31 21.50 0.14 -18.37
CA GLU A 31 20.94 -0.27 -19.66
C GLU A 31 20.99 0.91 -20.65
N GLU A 32 21.20 0.61 -21.93
CA GLU A 32 21.46 1.61 -22.99
C GLU A 32 20.38 2.70 -23.08
N TRP A 33 19.11 2.33 -22.82
CA TRP A 33 17.99 3.28 -22.81
C TRP A 33 18.06 4.31 -21.66
N MET A 34 18.88 4.07 -20.64
CA MET A 34 19.13 5.02 -19.55
C MET A 34 20.32 5.96 -19.81
N LEU A 35 21.20 5.62 -20.76
CA LEU A 35 22.34 6.46 -21.14
C LEU A 35 22.02 7.33 -22.36
N VAL A 36 21.22 6.80 -23.29
CA VAL A 36 20.84 7.52 -24.49
C VAL A 36 19.55 8.29 -24.23
N PRO A 37 19.57 9.63 -24.17
CA PRO A 37 18.33 10.39 -24.14
C PRO A 37 17.51 10.04 -25.38
N PRO A 38 16.17 9.91 -25.28
CA PRO A 38 15.33 9.69 -26.46
C PRO A 38 15.64 10.81 -27.46
N SER A 39 16.13 10.42 -28.64
CA SER A 39 16.52 11.36 -29.68
C SER A 39 15.36 12.33 -29.91
N LYS A 40 15.63 13.64 -29.83
CA LYS A 40 14.65 14.75 -29.77
C LYS A 40 13.75 14.88 -31.02
N GLY A 41 13.67 13.87 -31.87
CA GLY A 41 13.06 13.94 -33.19
C GLY A 41 12.00 12.88 -33.49
N ASP A 42 11.97 11.71 -32.85
CA ASP A 42 11.18 10.61 -33.43
C ASP A 42 9.65 10.79 -33.27
N LEU A 43 9.23 11.43 -32.18
CA LEU A 43 7.82 11.76 -31.91
C LEU A 43 7.41 13.13 -32.47
N LEU A 44 8.35 14.07 -32.59
CA LEU A 44 8.07 15.43 -33.05
C LEU A 44 8.23 15.60 -34.57
N ALA A 45 9.05 14.78 -35.24
CA ALA A 45 9.25 14.85 -36.68
C ALA A 45 8.07 14.28 -37.48
N ASN A 46 7.31 13.35 -36.90
CA ASN A 46 6.12 12.77 -37.52
C ASN A 46 4.84 13.60 -37.30
N LEU A 47 4.90 14.63 -36.44
CA LEU A 47 3.78 15.57 -36.24
C LEU A 47 4.01 16.82 -37.09
N ASP A 48 3.43 16.82 -38.28
CA ASP A 48 3.37 18.00 -39.15
C ASP A 48 2.48 19.08 -38.51
N PRO A 49 3.04 20.24 -38.08
CA PRO A 49 2.29 21.30 -37.40
C PRO A 49 1.19 21.91 -38.29
N THR A 50 1.26 21.72 -39.60
CA THR A 50 0.27 22.24 -40.56
C THR A 50 -0.97 21.35 -40.71
N LYS A 51 -0.91 20.10 -40.23
CA LYS A 51 -2.05 19.16 -40.21
C LYS A 51 -2.79 19.15 -38.87
N LEU A 52 -2.26 19.88 -37.88
CA LEU A 52 -2.85 20.09 -36.55
C LEU A 52 -3.79 21.31 -36.50
N THR A 53 -4.39 21.68 -37.64
CA THR A 53 -5.27 22.86 -37.81
C THR A 53 -6.65 22.71 -37.15
N LYS A 54 -6.99 21.52 -36.66
CA LYS A 54 -8.20 21.32 -35.85
C LYS A 54 -7.85 21.49 -34.37
N PRO A 55 -8.33 22.55 -33.68
CA PRO A 55 -8.19 22.62 -32.24
C PRO A 55 -8.84 21.37 -31.67
N ARG A 56 -8.05 20.52 -30.98
CA ARG A 56 -8.54 19.34 -30.27
C ARG A 56 -9.36 19.83 -29.09
N GLN A 57 -10.60 20.22 -29.35
CA GLN A 57 -11.57 20.46 -28.31
C GLN A 57 -11.83 19.12 -27.62
N PHE A 58 -11.77 19.11 -26.29
CA PHE A 58 -12.16 17.95 -25.50
C PHE A 58 -13.55 17.52 -25.94
N ALA A 59 -13.68 16.30 -26.50
CA ALA A 59 -14.95 15.76 -26.93
C ALA A 59 -15.88 15.64 -25.72
N ARG A 60 -16.72 16.65 -25.50
CA ARG A 60 -17.69 16.73 -24.39
C ARG A 60 -18.99 15.97 -24.67
N SER A 61 -19.05 15.17 -25.73
CA SER A 61 -20.31 14.53 -26.13
C SER A 61 -20.12 13.25 -26.93
N THR A 62 -19.44 12.26 -26.35
CA THR A 62 -19.70 10.84 -26.67
C THR A 62 -19.49 10.03 -25.39
N PRO A 63 -20.53 9.48 -24.76
CA PRO A 63 -20.31 8.42 -23.78
C PRO A 63 -19.67 7.25 -24.54
N ALA A 64 -18.46 6.88 -24.14
CA ALA A 64 -17.78 5.73 -24.70
C ALA A 64 -18.66 4.49 -24.55
N SER A 65 -19.11 3.97 -25.69
CA SER A 65 -19.54 2.59 -25.95
C SER A 65 -20.00 1.79 -24.73
N SER A 66 -21.31 1.75 -24.54
CA SER A 66 -22.00 0.81 -23.64
C SER A 66 -22.07 -0.61 -24.19
N SER A 67 -21.14 -1.05 -25.04
CA SER A 67 -21.13 -2.39 -25.59
C SER A 67 -19.71 -2.95 -25.63
N ASN A 68 -19.21 -3.36 -24.47
CA ASN A 68 -18.65 -4.69 -24.22
C ASN A 68 -18.01 -4.69 -22.82
N SER A 69 -18.27 -5.71 -22.00
CA SER A 69 -17.79 -5.88 -20.62
C SER A 69 -18.54 -5.12 -19.52
N LYS A 70 -19.57 -5.79 -19.00
CA LYS A 70 -20.21 -5.52 -17.69
C LYS A 70 -19.28 -5.76 -16.48
N SER A 71 -17.98 -6.00 -16.73
CA SER A 71 -16.96 -6.34 -15.72
C SER A 71 -15.78 -5.36 -15.71
N SER A 72 -15.54 -4.63 -16.81
CA SER A 72 -14.40 -3.71 -16.98
C SER A 72 -14.73 -2.23 -16.66
N SER A 73 -16.02 -1.89 -16.56
CA SER A 73 -16.48 -0.50 -16.35
C SER A 73 -16.10 0.10 -14.99
N SER A 74 -15.53 -0.68 -14.06
CA SER A 74 -15.00 -0.14 -12.82
C SER A 74 -13.54 0.30 -12.94
N ALA A 75 -12.69 -0.40 -13.70
CA ALA A 75 -11.25 -0.13 -13.70
C ALA A 75 -10.85 1.09 -14.55
N GLY A 76 -11.59 1.38 -15.63
CA GLY A 76 -11.28 2.51 -16.52
C GLY A 76 -11.58 3.90 -15.94
N ASN A 77 -12.44 3.99 -14.93
CA ASN A 77 -12.99 5.26 -14.42
C ASN A 77 -12.44 5.68 -13.04
N LEU A 78 -11.51 4.93 -12.43
CA LEU A 78 -11.01 5.21 -11.07
C LEU A 78 -10.40 6.60 -10.88
N TRP A 79 -9.76 7.10 -11.93
CA TRP A 79 -9.03 8.38 -11.89
C TRP A 79 -9.85 9.57 -12.42
N THR A 80 -10.98 9.31 -13.06
CA THR A 80 -11.95 10.31 -13.55
C THR A 80 -13.25 10.32 -12.74
N GLU A 81 -13.30 9.57 -11.64
CA GLU A 81 -14.46 9.41 -10.76
C GLU A 81 -14.86 10.74 -10.10
N THR A 82 -16.15 11.09 -10.16
CA THR A 82 -16.68 12.24 -9.43
C THR A 82 -16.69 11.97 -7.91
N PRO A 83 -16.66 13.00 -7.03
CA PRO A 83 -16.66 12.77 -5.59
C PRO A 83 -17.87 11.96 -5.07
N ALA A 84 -19.04 12.16 -5.68
CA ALA A 84 -20.26 11.42 -5.34
C ALA A 84 -20.16 9.94 -5.75
N GLU A 85 -19.62 9.67 -6.93
CA GLU A 85 -19.39 8.31 -7.42
C GLU A 85 -18.36 7.56 -6.56
N ARG A 86 -17.32 8.26 -6.08
CA ARG A 86 -16.33 7.72 -5.14
C ARG A 86 -16.95 7.30 -3.82
N GLN A 87 -17.85 8.10 -3.26
CA GLN A 87 -18.55 7.74 -2.03
C GLN A 87 -19.45 6.52 -2.25
N GLN A 88 -20.14 6.44 -3.39
CA GLN A 88 -20.95 5.28 -3.73
C GLN A 88 -20.09 4.02 -3.91
N ARG A 89 -18.93 4.14 -4.57
CA ARG A 89 -17.98 3.03 -4.68
C ARG A 89 -17.49 2.56 -3.32
N LEU A 90 -17.07 3.48 -2.45
CA LEU A 90 -16.65 3.13 -1.09
C LEU A 90 -17.77 2.47 -0.29
N ALA A 91 -19.00 2.96 -0.41
CA ALA A 91 -20.16 2.35 0.24
C ALA A 91 -20.45 0.94 -0.32
N ASP A 92 -20.39 0.75 -1.64
CA ASP A 92 -20.59 -0.55 -2.29
C ASP A 92 -19.47 -1.54 -1.98
N GLU A 93 -18.23 -1.06 -1.78
CA GLU A 93 -17.08 -1.85 -1.33
C GLU A 93 -17.24 -2.28 0.13
N VAL A 94 -17.62 -1.36 1.03
CA VAL A 94 -17.91 -1.65 2.44
C VAL A 94 -19.09 -2.61 2.59
N MET A 95 -20.12 -2.46 1.74
CA MET A 95 -21.29 -3.34 1.70
C MET A 95 -21.04 -4.66 0.97
N GLY A 96 -19.85 -4.84 0.37
CA GLY A 96 -19.47 -6.05 -0.37
C GLY A 96 -20.25 -6.29 -1.67
N LYS A 97 -21.04 -5.31 -2.13
CA LYS A 97 -21.81 -5.38 -3.38
C LYS A 97 -20.93 -5.28 -4.62
N LYS A 98 -19.80 -4.59 -4.51
CA LYS A 98 -18.78 -4.48 -5.57
C LYS A 98 -17.41 -4.87 -5.01
N ARG A 99 -16.63 -5.61 -5.81
CA ARG A 99 -15.25 -5.95 -5.48
C ARG A 99 -14.39 -4.68 -5.50
N PRO A 100 -13.40 -4.56 -4.60
CA PRO A 100 -12.51 -3.40 -4.60
C PRO A 100 -11.80 -3.30 -5.94
N ALA A 101 -11.86 -2.12 -6.55
CA ALA A 101 -11.37 -1.93 -7.91
C ALA A 101 -9.86 -2.22 -8.09
N THR A 102 -9.09 -2.22 -7.00
CA THR A 102 -7.67 -2.59 -6.98
C THR A 102 -7.41 -4.10 -7.17
N ARG A 103 -8.42 -4.96 -6.97
CA ARG A 103 -8.30 -6.43 -7.12
C ARG A 103 -8.73 -6.98 -8.48
N VAL A 104 -9.17 -6.13 -9.40
CA VAL A 104 -9.78 -6.58 -10.67
C VAL A 104 -8.74 -7.12 -11.67
N ALA A 105 -7.47 -6.75 -11.55
CA ALA A 105 -6.43 -7.14 -12.52
C ALA A 105 -5.72 -8.48 -12.22
N ALA A 106 -5.94 -9.12 -11.07
CA ALA A 106 -5.06 -10.20 -10.59
C ALA A 106 -5.66 -11.62 -10.61
N ASP A 107 -6.93 -11.80 -10.98
CA ASP A 107 -7.68 -13.02 -10.62
C ASP A 107 -8.27 -13.81 -11.81
N LEU A 108 -7.92 -13.49 -13.07
CA LEU A 108 -8.50 -14.18 -14.23
C LEU A 108 -7.61 -15.24 -14.88
N GLU A 109 -6.36 -15.44 -14.43
CA GLU A 109 -5.48 -16.50 -14.95
C GLU A 109 -4.97 -17.38 -13.80
N ASP A 110 -5.53 -18.60 -13.74
CA ASP A 110 -5.07 -19.77 -13.02
C ASP A 110 -4.83 -19.67 -11.50
N ASP A 111 -5.86 -20.12 -10.77
CA ASP A 111 -5.84 -20.40 -9.33
C ASP A 111 -4.75 -21.44 -8.92
N THR A 112 -4.10 -22.12 -9.87
CA THR A 112 -2.96 -23.02 -9.62
C THR A 112 -1.61 -22.33 -9.78
N GLU A 113 -1.47 -21.44 -10.77
CA GLU A 113 -0.24 -20.69 -11.01
C GLU A 113 -0.05 -19.60 -9.97
N THR A 114 -1.14 -18.93 -9.57
CA THR A 114 -1.13 -17.99 -8.45
C THR A 114 -0.75 -18.66 -7.12
N LYS A 115 -1.17 -19.91 -6.87
CA LYS A 115 -0.76 -20.68 -5.68
C LYS A 115 0.72 -21.04 -5.74
N ARG A 116 1.24 -21.47 -6.90
CA ARG A 116 2.68 -21.75 -7.07
C ARG A 116 3.52 -20.50 -6.87
N ARG A 117 3.12 -19.36 -7.42
CA ARG A 117 3.81 -18.08 -7.22
C ARG A 117 3.81 -17.67 -5.74
N LYS A 118 2.67 -17.79 -5.04
CA LYS A 118 2.59 -17.53 -3.60
C LYS A 118 3.57 -18.39 -2.80
N LEU A 119 3.68 -19.69 -3.11
CA LEU A 119 4.64 -20.58 -2.44
C LEU A 119 6.09 -20.16 -2.69
N VAL A 120 6.44 -19.83 -3.93
CA VAL A 120 7.80 -19.35 -4.30
C VAL A 120 8.11 -18.01 -3.62
N ASP A 121 7.15 -17.11 -3.55
CA ASP A 121 7.28 -15.82 -2.88
C ASP A 121 7.47 -16.00 -1.37
N GLU A 122 6.74 -16.92 -0.75
CA GLU A 122 6.88 -17.25 0.66
C GLU A 122 8.26 -17.85 0.98
N ASP A 123 8.76 -18.75 0.15
CA ASP A 123 10.06 -19.36 0.34
C ASP A 123 11.20 -18.35 0.12
N THR A 124 11.06 -17.49 -0.89
CA THR A 124 11.97 -16.35 -1.10
C THR A 124 11.96 -15.41 0.09
N ARG A 125 10.76 -15.09 0.61
CA ARG A 125 10.59 -14.24 1.79
C ARG A 125 11.24 -14.84 3.04
N LYS A 126 11.06 -16.15 3.27
CA LYS A 126 11.72 -16.86 4.38
C LYS A 126 13.24 -16.80 4.24
N GLY A 127 13.78 -17.09 3.05
CA GLY A 127 15.22 -17.01 2.78
C GLY A 127 15.81 -15.62 3.05
N VAL A 128 15.13 -14.56 2.60
CA VAL A 128 15.53 -13.18 2.86
C VAL A 128 15.45 -12.85 4.34
N GLN A 129 14.41 -13.28 5.05
CA GLN A 129 14.26 -13.04 6.49
C GLN A 129 15.35 -13.76 7.29
N GLU A 130 15.67 -15.01 6.96
CA GLU A 130 16.75 -15.76 7.61
C GLU A 130 18.11 -15.11 7.38
N HIS A 131 18.42 -14.74 6.13
CA HIS A 131 19.66 -14.04 5.81
C HIS A 131 19.74 -12.70 6.56
N THR A 132 18.64 -11.95 6.58
CA THR A 132 18.57 -10.67 7.29
C THR A 132 18.78 -10.86 8.80
N ARG A 133 18.16 -11.87 9.41
CA ARG A 133 18.35 -12.19 10.83
C ARG A 133 19.78 -12.60 11.15
N LYS A 134 20.43 -13.40 10.30
CA LYS A 134 21.81 -13.88 10.49
C LYS A 134 22.84 -12.77 10.30
N VAL A 135 22.67 -11.90 9.31
CA VAL A 135 23.67 -10.87 8.94
C VAL A 135 23.44 -9.54 9.66
N ARG A 136 22.18 -9.11 9.82
CA ARG A 136 21.82 -7.79 10.38
C ARG A 136 21.26 -7.86 11.81
N GLY A 137 20.94 -9.05 12.32
CA GLY A 137 20.30 -9.22 13.63
C GLY A 137 18.77 -9.12 13.58
N ALA A 138 18.13 -9.12 14.75
CA ALA A 138 16.67 -9.03 14.86
C ALA A 138 16.16 -7.66 14.37
N ALA A 139 14.97 -7.64 13.76
CA ALA A 139 14.36 -6.39 13.34
C ALA A 139 14.04 -5.51 14.56
N LEU A 140 14.23 -4.20 14.45
CA LEU A 140 13.96 -3.26 15.55
C LEU A 140 12.52 -3.36 16.07
N VAL A 141 11.57 -3.64 15.16
CA VAL A 141 10.16 -3.89 15.50
C VAL A 141 10.02 -5.15 16.35
N ASP A 142 10.70 -6.25 16.00
CA ASP A 142 10.69 -7.49 16.78
C ASP A 142 11.28 -7.26 18.18
N VAL A 143 12.32 -6.43 18.28
CA VAL A 143 12.93 -6.03 19.57
C VAL A 143 11.95 -5.20 20.41
N HIS A 144 11.23 -4.25 19.79
CA HIS A 144 10.23 -3.45 20.49
C HIS A 144 9.06 -4.31 20.97
N ILE A 145 8.56 -5.21 20.14
CA ILE A 145 7.48 -6.15 20.50
C ILE A 145 7.95 -7.10 21.60
N ALA A 146 9.18 -7.61 21.54
CA ALA A 146 9.74 -8.44 22.60
C ALA A 146 9.88 -7.66 23.91
N LYS A 147 10.25 -6.37 23.84
CA LYS A 147 10.34 -5.47 24.98
C LYS A 147 8.97 -5.16 25.57
N GLU A 148 7.95 -4.86 24.75
CA GLU A 148 6.57 -4.64 25.20
C GLU A 148 5.97 -5.91 25.83
N LYS A 149 6.21 -7.08 25.24
CA LYS A 149 5.77 -8.37 25.80
C LYS A 149 6.51 -8.74 27.09
N GLY A 150 7.75 -8.28 27.25
CA GLY A 150 8.52 -8.39 28.49
C GLY A 150 8.03 -7.43 29.57
N ALA A 151 7.76 -6.17 29.20
CA ALA A 151 7.24 -5.13 30.08
C ALA A 151 5.83 -5.44 30.62
N ALA A 152 5.00 -6.16 29.84
CA ALA A 152 3.69 -6.59 30.31
C ALA A 152 3.70 -7.60 31.48
N LYS A 153 4.88 -8.14 31.88
CA LYS A 153 5.00 -9.11 32.98
C LYS A 153 5.63 -8.56 34.26
N GLU A 154 6.27 -7.39 34.22
CA GLU A 154 6.92 -6.78 35.38
C GLU A 154 6.26 -5.42 35.65
N ASP A 155 5.37 -5.42 36.64
CA ASP A 155 4.98 -4.28 37.48
C ASP A 155 4.32 -3.03 36.85
N GLY A 156 3.03 -2.85 37.19
CA GLY A 156 2.47 -1.55 37.57
C GLY A 156 2.25 -0.51 36.46
N GLU A 157 1.00 -0.42 36.00
CA GLU A 157 0.44 0.79 35.36
C GLU A 157 1.26 1.36 34.20
N ASP A 158 1.31 0.63 33.08
CA ASP A 158 1.74 1.21 31.81
C ASP A 158 0.71 2.25 31.36
N LEU A 159 0.93 3.48 31.80
CA LEU A 159 0.20 4.65 31.36
C LEU A 159 0.61 4.91 29.91
N GLY A 160 -0.19 4.42 28.97
CA GLY A 160 -0.08 4.81 27.57
C GLY A 160 0.03 6.33 27.44
N ILE A 161 0.82 6.81 26.48
CA ILE A 161 1.17 8.22 26.29
C ILE A 161 -0.07 9.14 26.20
N TRP A 162 -1.22 8.58 25.84
CA TRP A 162 -2.48 9.30 25.81
C TRP A 162 -3.66 8.37 26.11
N ASP A 163 -4.43 8.70 27.15
CA ASP A 163 -5.69 8.05 27.47
C ASP A 163 -6.83 9.07 27.33
N HIS A 164 -7.68 8.90 26.32
CA HIS A 164 -8.80 9.80 26.06
C HIS A 164 -9.71 10.03 27.29
N GLY A 165 -9.90 9.01 28.13
CA GLY A 165 -10.72 9.14 29.34
C GLY A 165 -10.04 9.96 30.44
N ARG A 166 -8.72 9.96 30.50
CA ARG A 166 -7.91 10.69 31.48
C ARG A 166 -7.54 12.09 31.00
N ASP A 167 -7.16 12.21 29.74
CA ASP A 167 -6.51 13.39 29.16
C ASP A 167 -7.49 14.28 28.38
N MET A 168 -8.66 13.76 27.98
CA MET A 168 -9.72 14.53 27.30
C MET A 168 -11.04 14.59 28.06
N ALA A 169 -11.17 13.93 29.21
CA ALA A 169 -12.29 14.22 30.09
C ALA A 169 -12.19 15.68 30.54
N LEU A 170 -13.14 16.50 30.10
CA LEU A 170 -13.38 17.90 30.48
C LEU A 170 -13.59 18.12 32.00
N SER A 171 -13.35 17.10 32.81
CA SER A 171 -13.47 17.06 34.25
C SER A 171 -12.39 16.14 34.80
N GLY A 172 -11.14 16.60 34.79
CA GLY A 172 -10.06 15.96 35.54
C GLY A 172 -10.46 15.83 37.01
N ARG A 173 -10.65 14.58 37.46
CA ARG A 173 -10.80 14.09 38.86
C ARG A 173 -11.62 14.91 39.86
N LEU A 174 -12.48 15.84 39.44
CA LEU A 174 -13.28 16.65 40.38
C LEU A 174 -14.74 16.19 40.48
N MET A 175 -15.26 15.50 39.46
CA MET A 175 -16.61 14.93 39.47
C MET A 175 -16.62 13.46 39.05
N ASP A 176 -17.14 12.63 39.96
CA ASP A 176 -17.49 11.24 39.72
C ASP A 176 -18.69 11.13 38.76
N ASP A 177 -18.78 10.03 38.00
CA ASP A 177 -19.85 9.77 37.02
C ASP A 177 -21.25 9.86 37.66
N SER A 178 -21.37 9.41 38.90
CA SER A 178 -22.59 9.52 39.71
C SER A 178 -23.00 10.98 39.94
N LYS A 179 -22.04 11.85 40.28
CA LYS A 179 -22.30 13.28 40.52
C LYS A 179 -22.68 14.00 39.22
N ARG A 180 -22.09 13.61 38.08
CA ARG A 180 -22.46 14.15 36.77
C ARG A 180 -23.90 13.77 36.39
N ASN A 181 -24.28 12.52 36.57
CA ASN A 181 -25.64 12.06 36.29
C ASN A 181 -26.68 12.75 37.19
N ASN A 182 -26.34 13.01 38.45
CA ASN A 182 -27.22 13.77 39.35
C ASN A 182 -27.38 15.22 38.88
N MET A 183 -26.30 15.90 38.49
CA MET A 183 -26.36 17.26 37.97
C MET A 183 -27.17 17.37 36.67
N ILE A 184 -27.05 16.38 35.77
CA ILE A 184 -27.87 16.30 34.55
C ILE A 184 -29.35 16.09 34.89
N ARG A 185 -29.66 15.28 35.90
CA ARG A 185 -31.03 15.02 36.36
C ARG A 185 -31.67 16.25 36.99
N GLU A 186 -30.91 16.99 37.80
CA GLU A 186 -31.32 18.26 38.40
C GLU A 186 -31.50 19.34 37.33
N ALA A 187 -30.59 19.45 36.35
CA ALA A 187 -30.73 20.39 35.23
C ALA A 187 -32.01 20.16 34.41
N ARG A 188 -32.42 18.89 34.23
CA ARG A 188 -33.66 18.54 33.53
C ARG A 188 -34.92 18.98 34.27
N SER A 189 -34.92 19.03 35.60
CA SER A 189 -36.08 19.48 36.39
C SER A 189 -36.13 21.01 36.54
N LEU A 190 -35.01 21.71 36.34
CA LEU A 190 -34.98 23.18 36.33
C LEU A 190 -35.67 23.76 35.08
N GLY A 191 -35.64 23.06 33.94
CA GLY A 191 -36.33 23.50 32.71
C GLY A 191 -37.85 23.67 32.86
N ASP A 192 -38.48 22.89 33.75
CA ASP A 192 -39.92 22.96 34.02
C ASP A 192 -40.29 24.12 34.96
N ARG A 193 -39.36 24.52 35.85
CA ARG A 193 -39.58 25.59 36.85
C ARG A 193 -39.27 26.99 36.34
N PHE A 194 -38.48 27.09 35.27
CA PHE A 194 -38.13 28.36 34.61
C PHE A 194 -38.81 28.52 33.24
N GLY A 195 -39.69 27.58 32.84
CA GLY A 195 -40.31 27.51 31.51
C GLY A 195 -41.63 28.28 31.32
N SER A 196 -42.14 29.02 32.31
CA SER A 196 -43.36 29.81 32.16
C SER A 196 -43.10 31.32 32.15
N GLY A 197 -42.88 31.86 30.95
CA GLY A 197 -43.17 33.25 30.61
C GLY A 197 -44.38 33.29 29.69
N SER A 198 -45.58 33.07 30.24
CA SER A 198 -46.84 33.43 29.59
C SER A 198 -47.33 34.73 30.24
N GLY A 199 -47.37 35.82 29.46
CA GLY A 199 -47.98 37.09 29.87
C GLY A 199 -47.06 38.29 29.76
N GLY A 200 -47.11 38.97 28.61
CA GLY A 200 -46.49 40.26 28.30
C GLY A 200 -46.78 40.64 26.86
#